data_AF-A0A958IT55-F1
#
_entry.id   AF-A0A958IT55-F1
#
_cell.length_a   1.000
_cell.length_b   1.000
_cell.length_c   1.000
_cell.angle_alpha   90.00
_cell.angle_beta   90.00
_cell.angle_gamma   90.00
#
_symmetry.space_group_name_H-M   'P 1'
#
loop_
_entity.id
_entity.type
_entity.pdbx_description
1 polymer ?
#
loop_
_entity_poly.entity_id
_entity_poly.type
_entity_poly.pdbx_seq_one_letter_code
_entity_poly.pdbx_strand_id
1 'polypeptide(L)'
;LQILKDLESSPLHQTLEDGTRAKLENCLKLTTWMADFSMYKSVNQQLASVQETFATLPTRNHSSRSQVMGKAILRFLTAQGKDEALPHFLNNLRKIHEPLMWDRLGHTLQQLPRNSVISVDAFKILFKFLNDAHRENPNNGLLETIYWEYLMTAFQNLDPKIRKKIEAELAHNARWTEWRRQGGGWLSGLTGWIRRKK
;
A
#
# COMPACT_ATOMS: atom_id res chain seq x y z
N LEU A 1 19.71 13.98 6.38
CA LEU A 1 19.49 14.49 5.00
C LEU A 1 20.50 15.56 4.64
N GLN A 2 20.58 16.68 5.37
CA GLN A 2 21.59 17.72 5.12
C GLN A 2 23.03 17.17 5.14
N ILE A 3 23.39 16.41 6.18
CA ILE A 3 24.73 15.76 6.30
C ILE A 3 25.08 14.86 5.09
N LEU A 4 24.12 14.11 4.55
CA LEU A 4 24.38 13.23 3.39
C LEU A 4 24.56 14.06 2.10
N LYS A 5 23.76 15.11 1.93
CA LYS A 5 23.85 16.05 0.79
C LYS A 5 25.15 16.86 0.84
N ASP A 6 25.56 17.26 2.03
CA ASP A 6 26.85 17.94 2.25
C ASP A 6 28.02 16.99 1.95
N LEU A 7 27.87 15.69 2.26
CA LEU A 7 28.86 14.67 1.90
C LEU A 7 28.91 14.40 0.39
N GLU A 8 27.78 14.39 -0.32
CA GLU A 8 27.70 14.27 -1.79
C GLU A 8 28.38 15.43 -2.51
N SER A 9 28.21 16.64 -1.96
CA SER A 9 28.76 17.89 -2.50
C SER A 9 30.24 18.09 -2.17
N SER A 10 30.80 17.24 -1.31
CA SER A 10 32.16 17.39 -0.78
C SER A 10 33.21 16.75 -1.70
N PRO A 11 34.42 17.33 -1.79
CA PRO A 11 35.56 16.68 -2.46
C PRO A 11 35.85 15.27 -1.93
N LEU A 12 35.50 14.99 -0.67
CA LEU A 12 35.66 13.68 -0.04
C LEU A 12 34.83 12.59 -0.73
N HIS A 13 33.72 12.94 -1.39
CA HIS A 13 32.89 12.00 -2.14
C HIS A 13 33.67 11.29 -3.26
N GLN A 14 34.52 12.05 -3.96
CA GLN A 14 35.35 11.52 -5.04
C GLN A 14 36.50 10.65 -4.53
N THR A 15 36.87 10.79 -3.25
CA THR A 15 37.93 9.99 -2.61
C THR A 15 37.41 8.70 -1.96
N LEU A 16 36.09 8.48 -1.91
CA LEU A 16 35.53 7.24 -1.38
C LEU A 16 35.87 6.07 -2.31
N GLU A 17 36.21 4.93 -1.73
CA GLU A 17 36.27 3.65 -2.45
C GLU A 17 34.93 3.39 -3.16
N ASP A 18 34.96 2.77 -4.34
CA ASP A 18 33.77 2.59 -5.19
C ASP A 18 32.62 1.88 -4.46
N GLY A 19 32.94 0.90 -3.59
CA GLY A 19 31.95 0.21 -2.76
C GLY A 19 31.32 1.09 -1.66
N THR A 20 32.02 2.13 -1.19
CA THR A 20 31.52 3.08 -0.21
C THR A 20 30.76 4.23 -0.88
N ARG A 21 31.21 4.67 -2.06
CA ARG A 21 30.51 5.64 -2.90
C ARG A 21 29.14 5.12 -3.33
N ALA A 22 29.06 3.88 -3.84
CA ALA A 22 27.80 3.26 -4.22
C ALA A 22 26.82 3.13 -3.02
N LYS A 23 27.32 2.86 -1.81
CA LYS A 23 26.48 2.86 -0.59
C LYS A 23 25.94 4.24 -0.26
N LEU A 24 26.75 5.29 -0.42
CA LEU A 24 26.34 6.67 -0.18
C LEU A 24 25.29 7.14 -1.19
N GLU A 25 25.49 6.87 -2.49
CA GLU A 25 24.51 7.15 -3.55
C GLU A 25 23.18 6.43 -3.30
N ASN A 26 23.22 5.15 -2.90
CA ASN A 26 22.02 4.40 -2.53
C ASN A 26 21.31 5.01 -1.31
N CYS A 27 22.05 5.45 -0.29
CA CYS A 27 21.48 6.16 0.86
C CYS A 27 20.84 7.51 0.46
N LEU A 28 21.47 8.26 -0.43
CA LEU A 28 20.94 9.51 -0.96
C LEU A 28 19.67 9.29 -1.77
N LYS A 29 19.67 8.31 -2.69
CA LYS A 29 18.46 7.87 -3.42
C LYS A 29 17.34 7.52 -2.44
N LEU A 30 17.60 6.70 -1.42
CA LEU A 30 16.56 6.31 -0.45
C LEU A 30 15.99 7.47 0.37
N THR A 31 16.83 8.45 0.72
CA THR A 31 16.40 9.61 1.52
C THR A 31 15.66 10.67 0.70
N THR A 32 15.88 10.73 -0.61
CA THR A 32 15.20 11.65 -1.54
C THR A 32 14.01 10.99 -2.26
N TRP A 33 14.01 9.66 -2.34
CA TRP A 33 13.00 8.86 -3.05
C TRP A 33 11.57 9.23 -2.70
N MET A 34 11.27 9.56 -1.45
CA MET A 34 9.93 10.00 -1.07
C MET A 34 9.47 11.29 -1.76
N ALA A 35 10.37 12.27 -1.82
CA ALA A 35 10.09 13.54 -2.49
C ALA A 35 9.94 13.30 -4.00
N ASP A 36 10.82 12.48 -4.58
CA ASP A 36 10.81 12.20 -6.02
C ASP A 36 9.61 11.32 -6.44
N PHE A 37 9.21 10.38 -5.58
CA PHE A 37 8.08 9.50 -5.82
C PHE A 37 6.76 10.28 -5.98
N SER A 38 6.63 11.39 -5.26
CA SER A 38 5.48 12.28 -5.38
C SER A 38 5.54 13.21 -6.61
N MET A 39 6.71 13.33 -7.25
CA MET A 39 6.88 14.08 -8.51
C MET A 39 6.53 13.26 -9.76
N TYR A 40 6.56 11.92 -9.70
CA TYR A 40 6.21 11.10 -10.85
C TYR A 40 4.72 11.20 -11.18
N LYS A 41 4.43 11.67 -12.41
CA LYS A 41 3.08 11.89 -12.92
C LYS A 41 2.41 10.62 -13.46
N SER A 42 3.17 9.55 -13.72
CA SER A 42 2.63 8.30 -14.26
C SER A 42 2.88 7.10 -13.33
N VAL A 43 1.92 6.18 -13.31
CA VAL A 43 1.99 4.90 -12.59
C VAL A 43 3.21 4.06 -13.00
N ASN A 44 3.58 4.08 -14.28
CA ASN A 44 4.74 3.32 -14.79
C ASN A 44 6.08 3.86 -14.27
N GLN A 45 6.24 5.19 -14.18
CA GLN A 45 7.43 5.79 -13.59
C GLN A 45 7.52 5.49 -12.09
N GLN A 46 6.39 5.54 -11.39
CA GLN A 46 6.32 5.17 -9.98
C GLN A 46 6.71 3.70 -9.77
N LEU A 47 6.22 2.79 -10.61
CA LEU A 47 6.55 1.37 -10.53
C LEU A 47 8.03 1.11 -10.81
N ALA A 48 8.59 1.72 -11.87
CA ALA A 48 10.00 1.60 -12.21
C ALA A 48 10.88 2.09 -11.04
N SER A 49 10.48 3.20 -10.41
CA SER A 49 11.17 3.74 -9.24
C SER A 49 11.12 2.80 -8.02
N VAL A 50 9.98 2.16 -7.76
CA VAL A 50 9.88 1.12 -6.71
C VAL A 50 10.79 -0.07 -7.03
N GLN A 51 10.79 -0.54 -8.27
CA GLN A 51 11.61 -1.68 -8.71
C GLN A 51 13.11 -1.38 -8.57
N GLU A 52 13.55 -0.21 -9.05
CA GLU A 52 14.93 0.25 -8.93
C GLU A 52 15.34 0.32 -7.45
N THR A 53 14.50 0.93 -6.60
CA THR A 53 14.78 1.06 -5.17
C THR A 53 14.81 -0.30 -4.45
N PHE A 54 13.96 -1.24 -4.86
CA PHE A 54 13.99 -2.60 -4.32
C PHE A 54 15.22 -3.40 -4.75
N ALA A 55 15.77 -3.12 -5.93
CA ALA A 55 16.99 -3.74 -6.43
C ALA A 55 18.24 -3.21 -5.71
N THR A 56 18.24 -1.93 -5.30
CA THR A 56 19.37 -1.32 -4.57
C THR A 56 19.37 -1.66 -3.08
N LEU A 57 18.20 -1.96 -2.49
CA LEU A 57 18.08 -2.32 -1.08
C LEU A 57 18.52 -3.76 -0.79
N PRO A 58 19.49 -4.00 0.13
CA PRO A 58 19.85 -5.34 0.55
C PRO A 58 18.63 -6.10 1.06
N THR A 59 18.49 -7.38 0.69
CA THR A 59 17.37 -8.25 1.11
C THR A 59 17.22 -8.30 2.64
N ARG A 60 18.34 -8.29 3.36
CA ARG A 60 18.42 -8.23 4.84
C ARG A 60 17.89 -6.93 5.46
N ASN A 61 17.75 -5.84 4.69
CA ASN A 61 17.22 -4.57 5.19
C ASN A 61 15.68 -4.56 5.09
N HIS A 62 15.04 -5.43 5.86
CA HIS A 62 13.59 -5.61 5.85
C HIS A 62 12.85 -4.30 6.15
N SER A 63 13.34 -3.49 7.10
CA SER A 63 12.71 -2.22 7.49
C SER A 63 12.60 -1.25 6.31
N SER A 64 13.69 -1.02 5.57
CA SER A 64 13.66 -0.08 4.44
C SER A 64 12.78 -0.58 3.30
N ARG A 65 12.84 -1.89 2.99
CA ARG A 65 11.97 -2.52 1.98
C ARG A 65 10.49 -2.41 2.37
N SER A 66 10.15 -2.64 3.64
CA SER A 66 8.80 -2.44 4.19
C SER A 66 8.31 -1.01 4.04
N GLN A 67 9.18 -0.02 4.28
CA GLN A 67 8.82 1.39 4.13
C GLN A 67 8.53 1.77 2.67
N VAL A 68 9.35 1.30 1.72
CA VAL A 68 9.14 1.55 0.29
C VAL A 68 7.79 0.95 -0.15
N MET A 69 7.54 -0.32 0.20
CA MET A 69 6.27 -1.00 -0.13
C MET A 69 5.06 -0.31 0.49
N GLY A 70 5.12 0.03 1.79
CA GLY A 70 4.02 0.71 2.47
C GLY A 70 3.70 2.08 1.88
N LYS A 71 4.72 2.84 1.47
CA LYS A 71 4.51 4.15 0.84
C LYS A 71 3.93 4.03 -0.57
N ALA A 72 4.39 3.06 -1.36
CA ALA A 72 3.82 2.78 -2.67
C ALA A 72 2.32 2.44 -2.57
N ILE A 73 1.94 1.61 -1.59
CA ILE A 73 0.55 1.25 -1.31
C ILE A 73 -0.26 2.49 -0.86
N LEU A 74 0.25 3.28 0.08
CA LEU A 74 -0.46 4.47 0.55
C LEU A 74 -0.70 5.48 -0.58
N ARG A 75 0.28 5.65 -1.47
CA ARG A 75 0.12 6.52 -2.65
C ARG A 75 -0.95 5.99 -3.60
N PHE A 76 -0.96 4.69 -3.87
CA PHE A 76 -2.02 4.05 -4.65
C PHE A 76 -3.41 4.38 -4.05
N LEU A 77 -3.57 4.26 -2.72
CA LEU A 77 -4.86 4.50 -2.05
C LEU A 77 -5.30 5.97 -2.10
N THR A 78 -4.34 6.89 -2.09
CA THR A 78 -4.56 8.34 -2.04
C THR A 78 -4.49 9.02 -3.41
N ALA A 79 -4.21 8.25 -4.48
CA ALA A 79 -4.17 8.75 -5.84
C ALA A 79 -5.56 9.27 -6.24
N GLN A 80 -5.62 10.56 -6.58
CA GLN A 80 -6.80 11.20 -7.12
C GLN A 80 -6.78 11.03 -8.64
N GLY A 81 -7.59 10.11 -9.17
CA GLY A 81 -7.71 9.92 -10.62
C GLY A 81 -8.27 8.57 -11.02
N LYS A 82 -8.86 8.52 -12.21
CA LYS A 82 -9.30 7.29 -12.91
C LYS A 82 -8.12 6.66 -13.64
N ASP A 83 -7.01 6.41 -12.96
CA ASP A 83 -5.87 5.81 -13.63
C ASP A 83 -6.16 4.32 -13.88
N GLU A 84 -6.48 3.98 -15.13
CA GLU A 84 -6.72 2.60 -15.58
C GLU A 84 -5.51 1.69 -15.32
N ALA A 85 -4.33 2.27 -15.03
CA ALA A 85 -3.11 1.59 -14.66
C ALA A 85 -3.05 1.14 -13.17
N LEU A 86 -3.95 1.61 -12.31
CA LEU A 86 -3.98 1.26 -10.88
C LEU A 86 -4.08 -0.25 -10.60
N PRO A 87 -4.91 -1.05 -11.31
CA PRO A 87 -4.92 -2.50 -11.14
C PRO A 87 -3.59 -3.16 -11.56
N HIS A 88 -2.95 -2.62 -12.60
CA HIS A 88 -1.64 -3.11 -13.05
C HIS A 88 -0.55 -2.83 -12.01
N PHE A 89 -0.62 -1.69 -11.33
CA PHE A 89 0.31 -1.31 -10.27
C PHE A 89 0.32 -2.32 -9.11
N LEU A 90 -0.85 -2.64 -8.53
CA LEU A 90 -0.94 -3.62 -7.42
C LEU A 90 -0.43 -4.99 -7.82
N ASN A 91 -0.76 -5.45 -9.03
CA ASN A 91 -0.26 -6.72 -9.55
C ASN A 91 1.26 -6.74 -9.69
N ASN A 92 1.87 -5.64 -10.14
CA ASN A 92 3.32 -5.56 -10.23
C ASN A 92 3.99 -5.42 -8.86
N LEU A 93 3.40 -4.70 -7.91
CA LEU A 93 3.88 -4.70 -6.52
C LEU A 93 3.87 -6.11 -5.92
N ARG A 94 2.81 -6.89 -6.17
CA ARG A 94 2.73 -8.31 -5.77
C ARG A 94 3.89 -9.11 -6.35
N LYS A 95 4.21 -8.93 -7.64
CA LYS A 95 5.32 -9.61 -8.31
C LYS A 95 6.70 -9.23 -7.78
N ILE A 96 6.89 -8.00 -7.29
CA ILE A 96 8.18 -7.56 -6.74
C ILE A 96 8.50 -8.34 -5.45
N HIS A 97 7.54 -8.39 -4.52
CA HIS A 97 7.72 -9.14 -3.28
C HIS A 97 6.37 -9.43 -2.62
N GLU A 98 5.77 -10.56 -2.95
CA GLU A 98 4.40 -10.88 -2.54
C GLU A 98 4.18 -10.88 -1.01
N PRO A 99 4.97 -11.60 -0.17
CA PRO A 99 4.73 -11.60 1.28
C PRO A 99 4.76 -10.21 1.91
N LEU A 100 5.71 -9.38 1.47
CA LEU A 100 5.89 -8.03 1.96
C LEU A 100 4.77 -7.11 1.48
N MET A 101 4.28 -7.30 0.26
CA MET A 101 3.14 -6.55 -0.26
C MET A 101 1.90 -6.79 0.60
N TRP A 102 1.59 -8.05 0.92
CA TRP A 102 0.43 -8.39 1.76
C TRP A 102 0.53 -7.83 3.17
N ASP A 103 1.68 -8.02 3.83
CA ASP A 103 1.93 -7.47 5.16
C ASP A 103 1.72 -5.95 5.20
N ARG A 104 2.33 -5.22 4.25
CA ARG A 104 2.25 -3.77 4.20
C ARG A 104 0.88 -3.27 3.77
N LEU A 105 0.15 -4.00 2.94
CA LEU A 105 -1.22 -3.67 2.59
C LEU A 105 -2.13 -3.77 3.81
N GLY A 106 -2.06 -4.88 4.55
CA GLY A 106 -2.84 -5.06 5.77
C GLY A 106 -2.57 -3.97 6.80
N HIS A 107 -1.29 -3.71 7.09
CA HIS A 107 -0.89 -2.64 8.01
C HIS A 107 -1.37 -1.25 7.55
N THR A 108 -1.33 -0.96 6.24
CA THR A 108 -1.81 0.33 5.72
C THR A 108 -3.31 0.48 5.92
N LEU A 109 -4.09 -0.57 5.62
CA LEU A 109 -5.55 -0.55 5.77
C LEU A 109 -5.99 -0.43 7.23
N GLN A 110 -5.32 -1.12 8.14
CA GLN A 110 -5.58 -1.01 9.59
C GLN A 110 -5.34 0.39 10.13
N GLN A 111 -4.32 1.08 9.62
CA GLN A 111 -3.88 2.38 10.14
C GLN A 111 -4.51 3.56 9.42
N LEU A 112 -5.48 3.33 8.53
CA LEU A 112 -6.20 4.43 7.88
C LEU A 112 -6.91 5.29 8.94
N PRO A 113 -6.58 6.59 9.04
CA PRO A 113 -7.26 7.47 9.98
C PRO A 113 -8.75 7.57 9.65
N ARG A 114 -9.56 7.94 10.66
CA ARG A 114 -10.98 8.25 10.42
C ARG A 114 -11.10 9.41 9.44
N ASN A 115 -12.10 9.33 8.55
CA ASN A 115 -12.31 10.25 7.44
C ASN A 115 -11.13 10.32 6.47
N SER A 116 -10.40 9.20 6.31
CA SER A 116 -9.37 9.08 5.27
C SER A 116 -9.95 9.35 3.89
N VAL A 117 -9.20 10.09 3.08
CA VAL A 117 -9.55 10.36 1.68
C VAL A 117 -8.92 9.26 0.82
N ILE A 118 -9.64 8.14 0.69
CA ILE A 118 -9.41 7.16 -0.39
C ILE A 118 -10.38 7.49 -1.52
N SER A 119 -9.90 7.47 -2.77
CA SER A 119 -10.79 7.69 -3.91
C SER A 119 -11.76 6.51 -4.09
N VAL A 120 -12.95 6.78 -4.61
CA VAL A 120 -13.96 5.73 -4.88
C VAL A 120 -13.39 4.64 -5.80
N ASP A 121 -12.66 5.04 -6.85
CA ASP A 121 -12.04 4.13 -7.80
C ASP A 121 -10.91 3.30 -7.19
N ALA A 122 -10.02 3.90 -6.37
CA ALA A 122 -8.98 3.15 -5.67
C ALA A 122 -9.58 2.08 -4.75
N PHE A 123 -10.66 2.42 -4.03
CA PHE A 123 -11.36 1.45 -3.19
C PHE A 123 -11.97 0.30 -4.00
N LYS A 124 -12.63 0.60 -5.12
CA LYS A 124 -13.22 -0.43 -6.01
C LYS A 124 -12.16 -1.38 -6.58
N ILE A 125 -11.03 -0.82 -7.02
CA ILE A 125 -9.91 -1.60 -7.55
C ILE A 125 -9.33 -2.48 -6.45
N LEU A 126 -9.12 -1.92 -5.26
CA LEU A 126 -8.62 -2.68 -4.11
C LEU A 126 -9.57 -3.80 -3.70
N PHE A 127 -10.88 -3.54 -3.63
CA PHE A 127 -11.90 -4.54 -3.33
C PHE A 127 -11.84 -5.69 -4.33
N LYS A 128 -11.82 -5.38 -5.64
CA LYS A 128 -11.72 -6.40 -6.69
C LYS A 128 -10.42 -7.19 -6.56
N PHE A 129 -9.29 -6.50 -6.40
CA PHE A 129 -7.97 -7.11 -6.29
C PHE A 129 -7.88 -8.09 -5.12
N LEU A 130 -8.35 -7.70 -3.93
CA LEU A 130 -8.35 -8.57 -2.75
C LEU A 130 -9.34 -9.73 -2.88
N ASN A 131 -10.52 -9.49 -3.43
CA ASN A 131 -11.49 -10.55 -3.72
C ASN A 131 -10.90 -11.61 -4.67
N ASP A 132 -10.25 -11.17 -5.76
CA ASP A 132 -9.67 -12.08 -6.74
C ASP A 132 -8.48 -12.84 -6.12
N ALA A 133 -7.60 -12.18 -5.36
CA ALA A 133 -6.50 -12.84 -4.65
C ALA A 133 -6.97 -13.84 -3.57
N HIS A 134 -8.02 -13.53 -2.83
CA HIS A 134 -8.61 -14.44 -1.84
C HIS A 134 -9.22 -15.67 -2.51
N ARG A 135 -9.83 -15.52 -3.69
CA ARG A 135 -10.35 -16.65 -4.48
C ARG A 135 -9.24 -17.52 -5.07
N GLU A 136 -8.12 -16.92 -5.48
CA GLU A 136 -6.93 -17.64 -5.93
C GLU A 136 -6.33 -18.49 -4.80
N ASN A 137 -6.33 -17.97 -3.57
CA ASN A 137 -5.72 -18.61 -2.40
C ASN A 137 -6.63 -18.56 -1.17
N PRO A 138 -7.72 -19.35 -1.13
CA PRO A 138 -8.72 -19.26 -0.06
C PRO A 138 -8.19 -19.67 1.31
N ASN A 139 -7.15 -20.51 1.36
CA ASN A 139 -6.55 -21.00 2.61
C ASN A 139 -5.46 -20.06 3.17
N ASN A 140 -5.21 -18.91 2.53
CA ASN A 140 -4.26 -17.92 3.04
C ASN A 140 -4.93 -17.06 4.11
N GLY A 141 -4.73 -17.43 5.38
CA GLY A 141 -5.32 -16.74 6.52
C GLY A 141 -4.98 -15.24 6.59
N LEU A 142 -3.78 -14.82 6.14
CA LEU A 142 -3.44 -13.40 6.08
C LEU A 142 -4.31 -12.67 5.03
N LEU A 143 -4.49 -13.25 3.85
CA LEU A 143 -5.37 -12.68 2.82
C LEU A 143 -6.82 -12.62 3.28
N GLU A 144 -7.29 -13.65 3.96
CA GLU A 144 -8.61 -13.70 4.57
C GLU A 144 -8.80 -12.55 5.57
N THR A 145 -7.85 -12.37 6.50
CA THR A 145 -7.89 -11.26 7.47
C THR A 145 -7.86 -9.88 6.77
N ILE A 146 -7.00 -9.70 5.76
CA ILE A 146 -6.93 -8.45 5.00
C ILE A 146 -8.27 -8.15 4.32
N TYR A 147 -8.85 -9.16 3.65
CA TYR A 147 -10.06 -9.00 2.86
C TYR A 147 -11.31 -8.80 3.72
N TRP A 148 -11.47 -9.58 4.80
CA TRP A 148 -12.68 -9.53 5.63
C TRP A 148 -12.63 -8.49 6.73
N GLU A 149 -11.48 -8.33 7.40
CA GLU A 149 -11.38 -7.46 8.56
C GLU A 149 -10.81 -6.09 8.21
N TYR A 150 -9.63 -6.06 7.58
CA TYR A 150 -8.90 -4.80 7.42
C TYR A 150 -9.53 -3.92 6.33
N LEU A 151 -9.92 -4.50 5.20
CA LEU A 151 -10.65 -3.78 4.16
C LEU A 151 -12.01 -3.27 4.65
N MET A 152 -12.72 -4.05 5.46
CA MET A 152 -13.99 -3.63 6.02
C MET A 152 -13.82 -2.50 7.03
N THR A 153 -12.82 -2.59 7.91
CA THR A 153 -12.47 -1.52 8.85
C THR A 153 -12.09 -0.24 8.10
N ALA A 154 -11.26 -0.35 7.06
CA ALA A 154 -10.91 0.76 6.18
C ALA A 154 -12.16 1.41 5.57
N PHE A 155 -13.09 0.61 5.05
CA PHE A 155 -14.37 1.09 4.50
C PHE A 155 -15.22 1.84 5.54
N GLN A 156 -15.27 1.36 6.79
CA GLN A 156 -16.00 2.05 7.86
C GLN A 156 -15.37 3.37 8.27
N ASN A 157 -14.05 3.51 8.13
CA ASN A 157 -13.29 4.71 8.45
C ASN A 157 -13.29 5.76 7.33
N LEU A 158 -13.84 5.46 6.15
CA LEU A 158 -13.96 6.43 5.06
C LEU A 158 -14.92 7.57 5.41
N ASP A 159 -14.69 8.72 4.77
CA ASP A 159 -15.67 9.82 4.79
C ASP A 159 -17.07 9.31 4.38
N PRO A 160 -18.14 9.64 5.12
CA PRO A 160 -19.49 9.13 4.84
C PRO A 160 -19.98 9.40 3.41
N LYS A 161 -19.57 10.51 2.78
CA LYS A 161 -19.94 10.83 1.39
C LYS A 161 -19.24 9.89 0.41
N ILE A 162 -17.96 9.57 0.64
CA ILE A 162 -17.21 8.59 -0.15
C ILE A 162 -17.83 7.20 0.01
N ARG A 163 -18.14 6.80 1.25
CA ARG A 163 -18.78 5.53 1.55
C ARG A 163 -20.10 5.36 0.80
N LYS A 164 -20.98 6.37 0.83
CA LYS A 164 -22.25 6.36 0.10
C LYS A 164 -22.06 6.22 -1.42
N LYS A 165 -21.03 6.85 -1.99
CA LYS A 165 -20.71 6.71 -3.42
C LYS A 165 -20.27 5.29 -3.77
N ILE A 166 -19.37 4.71 -2.98
CA ILE A 166 -18.93 3.31 -3.14
C ILE A 166 -20.14 2.36 -3.05
N GLU A 167 -21.01 2.56 -2.04
CA GLU A 167 -22.23 1.76 -1.88
C GLU A 167 -23.15 1.86 -3.09
N ALA A 168 -23.38 3.07 -3.61
CA ALA A 168 -24.22 3.27 -4.78
C ALA A 168 -23.63 2.61 -6.05
N GLU A 169 -22.32 2.74 -6.27
CA GLU A 169 -21.66 2.17 -7.46
C GLU A 169 -21.54 0.65 -7.41
N LEU A 170 -21.46 0.06 -6.22
CA LEU A 170 -21.31 -1.39 -6.05
C LEU A 170 -22.60 -2.11 -5.64
N ALA A 171 -23.72 -1.40 -5.43
CA ALA A 171 -24.99 -1.98 -4.95
C ALA A 171 -25.48 -3.16 -5.79
N HIS A 172 -25.25 -3.13 -7.10
CA HIS A 172 -25.66 -4.18 -8.04
C HIS A 172 -24.63 -5.30 -8.22
N ASN A 173 -23.46 -5.19 -7.57
CA ASN A 173 -22.42 -6.21 -7.65
C ASN A 173 -22.67 -7.31 -6.61
N ALA A 174 -23.01 -8.52 -7.05
CA ALA A 174 -23.29 -9.64 -6.15
C ALA A 174 -22.14 -9.96 -5.18
N ARG A 175 -20.87 -9.79 -5.61
CA ARG A 175 -19.69 -10.01 -4.75
C ARG A 175 -19.62 -8.97 -3.64
N TRP A 176 -19.92 -7.71 -3.97
CA TRP A 176 -20.01 -6.63 -2.99
C TRP A 176 -21.11 -6.90 -1.97
N THR A 177 -22.30 -7.27 -2.43
CA THR A 177 -23.44 -7.57 -1.56
C THR A 177 -23.11 -8.69 -0.58
N GLU A 178 -22.48 -9.76 -1.07
CA GLU A 178 -22.06 -10.87 -0.21
C GLU A 178 -20.95 -10.47 0.76
N TRP A 179 -19.95 -9.73 0.28
CA TRP A 179 -18.87 -9.23 1.13
C TRP A 179 -19.39 -8.33 2.26
N ARG A 180 -20.34 -7.43 1.95
CA ARG A 180 -21.01 -6.58 2.94
C ARG A 180 -21.84 -7.37 3.94
N ARG A 181 -22.59 -8.36 3.47
CA ARG A 181 -23.43 -9.22 4.32
C ARG A 181 -22.58 -9.98 5.33
N GLN A 182 -21.51 -10.63 4.85
CA GLN A 182 -20.63 -11.42 5.71
C GLN A 182 -19.74 -10.53 6.59
N GLY A 183 -19.07 -9.52 6.02
CA GLY A 183 -18.16 -8.65 6.76
C GLY A 183 -18.87 -7.74 7.78
N GLY A 184 -20.14 -7.37 7.53
CA GLY A 184 -20.99 -6.73 8.53
C GLY A 184 -21.30 -7.64 9.73
N GLY A 185 -21.50 -8.94 9.48
CA GLY A 185 -21.60 -9.96 10.51
C GLY A 185 -20.32 -10.08 11.34
N TRP A 186 -19.15 -10.13 10.68
CA TRP A 186 -17.84 -10.20 11.34
C TRP A 186 -17.56 -9.01 12.27
N LEU A 187 -17.79 -7.77 11.82
CA LEU A 187 -17.62 -6.59 12.67
C LEU A 187 -18.58 -6.58 13.87
N SER A 188 -19.83 -7.02 13.68
CA SER A 188 -20.80 -7.15 14.78
C SER A 188 -20.40 -8.22 15.81
N GLY A 189 -19.79 -9.33 15.35
CA GLY A 189 -19.23 -10.36 16.22
C GLY A 189 -17.99 -9.88 16.99
N LEU A 190 -17.08 -9.18 16.31
CA LEU A 190 -15.85 -8.65 16.92
C LEU A 190 -16.14 -7.57 17.97
N THR A 191 -17.05 -6.63 17.66
CA THR A 191 -17.52 -5.61 18.62
C THR A 191 -18.29 -6.22 19.78
N GLY A 192 -19.05 -7.29 19.56
CA GLY A 192 -19.68 -8.09 20.61
C GLY A 192 -18.67 -8.78 21.53
N TRP A 193 -17.58 -9.33 20.98
CA TRP A 193 -16.53 -9.99 21.75
C TRP A 193 -15.70 -9.01 22.59
N ILE A 194 -15.34 -7.84 22.02
CA ILE A 194 -14.63 -6.76 22.72
C ILE A 194 -15.47 -6.19 23.87
N ARG A 195 -16.80 -6.06 23.70
CA ARG A 195 -17.71 -5.61 24.77
C ARG A 195 -17.85 -6.62 25.91
N ARG A 196 -17.70 -7.92 25.67
CA ARG A 196 -17.75 -8.96 26.71
C ARG A 196 -16.45 -9.10 27.52
N LYS A 197 -15.36 -8.45 27.09
CA LYS A 197 -14.06 -8.44 27.77
C LYS A 197 -13.77 -7.15 28.55
N LYS A 198 -14.73 -6.22 28.63
CA LYS A 198 -14.73 -5.09 29.56
C LYS A 198 -15.72 -5.37 30.68
#